data_AF-A0A920INL7-F1
#
_entry.id   AF-A0A920INL7-F1
#
_cell.length_a   1.000
_cell.length_b   1.000
_cell.length_c   1.000
_cell.angle_alpha   90.00
_cell.angle_beta   90.00
_cell.angle_gamma   90.00
#
_symmetry.space_group_name_H-M   'P 1'
#
loop_
_entity.id
_entity.type
_entity.pdbx_description
1 polymer ?
#
loop_
_entity_poly.entity_id
_entity_poly.type
_entity_poly.pdbx_seq_one_letter_code
_entity_poly.pdbx_strand_id
1 'polypeptide(L)' 'MHGRSETGILPSGQVAGLIDNLPAVSELMEQLMAEVGAAMARLIRTSRRRY' A
#
# COMPACT_ATOMS: atom_id res chain seq x y z
N MET A 1 25.18 12.97 -0.79
CA MET A 1 24.38 12.03 0.03
C MET A 1 24.15 10.78 -0.80
N HIS A 2 24.95 9.72 -0.63
CA HIS A 2 25.00 8.57 -1.56
C HIS A 2 24.18 7.36 -1.08
N GLY A 3 23.03 7.55 -0.42
CA GLY A 3 22.19 6.43 0.02
C GLY A 3 22.91 5.44 0.96
N ARG A 4 23.86 5.91 1.78
CA ARG A 4 24.59 5.06 2.74
C ARG A 4 23.71 4.82 3.97
N SER A 5 23.01 3.69 3.99
CA SER A 5 22.29 3.15 5.15
C SER A 5 23.15 3.09 6.41
N GLU A 6 24.44 2.80 6.24
CA GLU A 6 25.41 2.58 7.32
C GLU A 6 25.75 3.83 8.14
N THR A 7 25.56 5.03 7.57
CA THR A 7 26.04 6.29 8.16
C THR A 7 24.98 7.39 8.20
N GLY A 8 23.73 7.08 7.83
CA GLY A 8 22.65 8.06 7.71
C GLY A 8 21.35 7.55 8.31
N ILE A 9 20.58 8.46 8.91
CA ILE A 9 19.21 8.15 9.34
C ILE A 9 18.34 8.06 8.09
N LEU A 10 17.70 6.90 7.89
CA LEU A 10 16.67 6.69 6.88
C LEU A 10 15.30 6.83 7.56
N PRO A 11 14.67 8.02 7.53
CA PRO A 11 13.33 8.17 8.07
C PRO A 11 12.38 7.28 7.24
N SER A 12 11.79 6.28 7.88
CA SER A 12 10.86 5.35 7.27
C SER A 12 9.58 5.23 8.11
N GLY A 13 8.46 4.99 7.45
CA GLY A 13 7.19 4.71 8.12
C GLY A 13 7.14 3.27 8.62
N GLN A 14 6.21 3.00 9.54
CA GLN A 14 5.98 1.66 10.12
C GLN A 14 5.72 0.57 9.05
N VAL A 15 5.24 0.97 7.87
CA VAL A 15 4.87 0.07 6.76
C VAL A 15 6.02 -0.22 5.80
N ALA A 16 7.20 0.38 5.99
CA ALA A 16 8.32 0.22 5.06
C ALA A 16 8.77 -1.24 4.90
N GLY A 17 8.66 -2.06 5.97
CA GLY A 17 8.98 -3.49 5.93
C GLY A 17 7.97 -4.36 5.16
N LEU A 18 6.89 -3.77 4.64
CA LEU A 18 5.89 -4.46 3.80
C LEU A 18 6.11 -4.18 2.30
N ILE A 19 7.09 -3.33 1.96
CA ILE A 19 7.38 -2.95 0.57
C ILE A 19 8.36 -3.96 -0.02
N ASP A 20 7.82 -5.00 -0.66
CA ASP A 20 8.61 -6.08 -1.27
C ASP A 20 8.93 -5.81 -2.76
N ASN A 21 8.28 -4.82 -3.36
CA ASN A 21 8.48 -4.43 -4.75
C ASN A 21 8.48 -2.90 -4.91
N LEU A 22 9.08 -2.42 -5.99
CA LEU A 22 9.16 -1.00 -6.35
C LEU A 22 8.60 -0.79 -7.77
N PRO A 23 7.27 -0.83 -7.94
CA PRO A 23 6.62 -0.63 -9.23
C PRO A 23 6.75 0.81 -9.72
N ALA A 24 6.38 1.05 -10.98
CA ALA A 24 6.18 2.41 -11.45
C ALA A 24 5.03 3.08 -10.69
N VAL A 25 5.08 4.41 -10.53
CA VAL A 25 4.04 5.15 -9.80
C VAL A 25 2.66 4.92 -10.42
N SER A 26 2.56 4.82 -11.74
CA SER A 26 1.31 4.50 -12.44
C SER A 26 0.74 3.14 -12.03
N GLU A 27 1.58 2.11 -12.01
CA GLU A 27 1.19 0.75 -11.64
C GLU A 27 0.77 0.68 -10.17
N LEU A 28 1.48 1.37 -9.28
CA LEU A 28 1.11 1.47 -7.86
C LEU A 28 -0.28 2.08 -7.70
N MET A 29 -0.56 3.17 -8.41
CA MET A 29 -1.85 3.84 -8.35
C MET A 29 -2.98 2.95 -8.86
N GLU A 30 -2.76 2.21 -9.94
CA GLU A 30 -3.73 1.24 -10.48
C GLU A 30 -4.02 0.11 -9.49
N GLN A 31 -2.98 -0.47 -8.89
CA GLN A 31 -3.11 -1.52 -7.87
C GLN A 31 -3.91 -1.04 -6.66
N LEU A 32 -3.60 0.15 -6.13
CA LEU A 32 -4.32 0.74 -5.01
C LEU A 32 -5.80 0.95 -5.32
N MET A 33 -6.13 1.48 -6.50
CA MET A 33 -7.54 1.71 -6.87
C MET A 33 -8.31 0.39 -7.01
N ALA A 34 -7.68 -0.66 -7.56
CA ALA A 34 -8.27 -1.99 -7.63
C ALA A 34 -8.53 -2.58 -6.23
N GLU A 35 -7.56 -2.47 -5.32
CA GLU A 35 -7.68 -2.96 -3.94
C GLU A 35 -8.78 -2.23 -3.16
N VAL A 36 -8.85 -0.91 -3.29
CA VAL A 36 -9.91 -0.08 -2.68
C VAL A 36 -11.27 -0.52 -3.18
N GLY A 37 -11.44 -0.70 -4.50
CA GLY A 37 -12.68 -1.19 -5.09
C GLY A 37 -13.11 -2.55 -4.53
N ALA A 38 -12.16 -3.48 -4.43
CA ALA A 38 -12.42 -4.80 -3.86
C ALA A 38 -12.79 -4.74 -2.37
N ALA A 39 -12.10 -3.90 -1.58
CA ALA A 39 -12.41 -3.68 -0.17
C ALA A 39 -13.82 -3.10 0.03
N MET A 40 -14.19 -2.08 -0.75
CA MET A 40 -15.52 -1.48 -0.71
C MET A 40 -16.61 -2.51 -1.05
N ALA A 41 -16.41 -3.31 -2.09
CA ALA A 41 -17.36 -4.36 -2.46
C ALA A 41 -17.57 -5.39 -1.32
N ARG A 42 -16.51 -5.76 -0.60
CA ARG A 42 -16.61 -6.66 0.57
C ARG A 42 -17.40 -6.02 1.71
N LEU A 43 -17.17 -4.73 1.99
CA LEU A 43 -17.90 -4.01 3.04
C LEU A 43 -19.38 -3.88 2.70
N ILE A 44 -19.72 -3.50 1.46
CA ILE A 44 -21.10 -3.41 0.99
C ILE A 44 -21.81 -4.77 1.04
N ARG A 45 -21.12 -5.85 0.65
CA ARG A 45 -21.68 -7.20 0.76
C ARG A 45 -21.95 -7.58 2.22
N THR A 46 -21.04 -7.21 3.12
CA THR A 46 -21.17 -7.50 4.55
C THR A 46 -22.31 -6.70 5.17
N SER A 47 -22.48 -5.43 4.81
CA SER A 47 -23.59 -4.62 5.31
C SER A 47 -24.94 -5.14 4.82
N ARG A 48 -25.03 -5.59 3.55
CA ARG A 48 -26.25 -6.21 2.99
C ARG A 48 -26.63 -7.56 3.56
N ARG A 49 -25.69 -8.29 4.19
CA ARG A 49 -25.97 -9.59 4.83
C ARG A 49 -26.43 -9.44 6.29
N ARG A 50 -26.26 -8.25 6.88
CA ARG A 50 -26.69 -7.94 8.26
C ARG A 50 -28.13 -7.42 8.37
N TYR A 51 -28.76 -7.10 7.25
CA TYR A 51 -30.18 -6.75 7.11
C TYR A 51 -30.88 -7.85 6.32
#